data_AF-W0BEW0-F1
#
_entry.id   AF-W0BEW0-F1
#
_cell.length_a   1.000
_cell.length_b   1.000
_cell.length_c   1.000
_cell.angle_alpha   90.00
_cell.angle_beta   90.00
_cell.angle_gamma   90.00
#
_symmetry.space_group_name_H-M   'P 1'
#
loop_
_entity.id
_entity.type
_entity.pdbx_description
1 polymer ?
#
loop_
_entity_poly.entity_id
_entity_poly.type
_entity_poly.pdbx_seq_one_letter_code
_entity_poly.pdbx_strand_id
1 'polypeptide(L)'
;MQDKSSPQSGSALLSALFIMTLVAIAATAMSTRLQLDIYRTRLTITSDKLHLASQAVTFWAMDKLSKKETILLPIEGLKFPQEFATIYPQLVTKGRLYDLQARFNLNNLQDAKHQASFYRLLEILLKKTSDAQRKTIVRATQNWITPYRPDSGHDEFQAFYLQQNPPYLPSHQLMKSVSEFRLLHGVDSQIYQTLSPYVIALPETTPININTAPLPVLMTLGNGLNQSQVNEIIQARGEEGMFNANTLPLLLKNWISLPNK
;
A
#
# COMPACT_ATOMS: atom_id res chain seq x y z
N MET A 1 43.00 70.25 53.66
CA MET A 1 43.07 69.21 52.64
C MET A 1 41.74 68.49 52.63
N GLN A 2 40.85 68.87 51.70
CA GLN A 2 39.60 68.17 51.44
C GLN A 2 39.87 67.18 50.31
N ASP A 3 39.73 65.89 50.59
CA ASP A 3 39.67 64.87 49.55
C ASP A 3 38.22 64.39 49.43
N LYS A 4 37.58 64.76 48.31
CA LYS A 4 36.19 64.39 47.98
C LYS A 4 36.25 63.06 47.23
N SER A 5 35.95 61.96 47.92
CA SER A 5 35.68 60.67 47.28
C SER A 5 34.46 60.79 46.36
N SER A 6 34.66 60.57 45.06
CA SER A 6 33.61 60.52 44.05
C SER A 6 32.76 59.25 44.18
N PRO A 7 31.44 59.30 43.91
CA PRO A 7 30.55 58.17 44.13
C PRO A 7 30.75 57.10 43.03
N GLN A 8 31.37 55.98 43.38
CA GLN A 8 31.52 54.79 42.50
C GLN A 8 30.20 54.02 42.25
N SER A 9 29.08 54.48 42.81
CA SER A 9 27.79 53.77 42.84
C SER A 9 27.10 53.59 41.47
N GLY A 10 27.41 54.42 40.47
CA GLY A 10 26.79 54.34 39.15
C GLY A 10 27.33 53.20 38.26
N SER A 11 28.63 52.91 38.33
CA SER A 11 29.27 51.87 37.52
C SER A 11 28.98 50.45 38.03
N ALA A 12 28.86 50.29 39.35
CA ALA A 12 28.48 49.04 39.99
C ALA A 12 27.05 48.63 39.63
N LEU A 13 26.12 49.59 39.57
CA LEU A 13 24.72 49.33 39.18
C LEU A 13 24.60 48.88 37.72
N LEU A 14 25.33 49.54 36.80
CA LEU A 14 25.39 49.16 35.39
C LEU A 14 25.98 47.76 35.20
N SER A 15 27.05 47.44 35.92
CA SER A 15 27.68 46.11 35.88
C SER A 15 26.74 45.03 36.43
N ALA A 16 26.03 45.31 37.53
CA ALA A 16 25.04 44.40 38.09
C ALA A 16 23.85 44.15 37.15
N LEU A 17 23.34 45.21 36.49
CA LEU A 17 22.29 45.10 35.47
C LEU A 17 22.75 44.31 34.26
N PHE A 18 23.97 44.52 33.78
CA PHE A 18 24.54 43.77 32.67
C PHE A 18 24.70 42.28 33.00
N ILE A 19 25.23 41.96 34.18
CA ILE A 19 25.35 40.56 34.64
C ILE A 19 23.97 39.94 34.81
N MET A 20 23.02 40.64 35.43
CA MET A 20 21.65 40.15 35.64
C MET A 20 20.95 39.85 34.31
N THR A 21 21.04 40.77 33.33
CA THR A 21 20.44 40.58 32.00
C THR A 21 21.08 39.42 31.25
N LEU A 22 22.40 39.28 31.31
CA LEU A 22 23.12 38.16 30.69
C LEU A 22 22.72 36.82 31.33
N VAL A 23 22.62 36.78 32.66
CA VAL A 23 22.13 35.61 33.40
C VAL A 23 20.68 35.29 33.04
N ALA A 24 19.79 36.30 32.94
CA ALA A 24 18.39 36.11 32.58
C ALA A 24 18.24 35.57 31.15
N ILE A 25 19.01 36.08 30.18
CA ILE A 25 19.02 35.60 28.80
C ILE A 25 19.53 34.15 28.75
N ALA A 26 20.65 33.85 29.42
CA ALA A 26 21.20 32.50 29.48
C ALA A 26 20.22 31.51 30.13
N ALA A 27 19.61 31.88 31.26
CA ALA A 27 18.62 31.07 31.95
C ALA A 27 17.38 30.80 31.08
N THR A 28 16.89 31.83 30.37
CA THR A 28 15.74 31.68 29.45
C THR A 28 16.08 30.79 28.27
N ALA A 29 17.26 30.94 27.66
CA ALA A 29 17.73 30.10 26.56
C ALA A 29 17.93 28.63 26.99
N MET A 30 18.48 28.39 28.18
CA MET A 30 18.62 27.04 28.73
C MET A 30 17.27 26.40 29.04
N SER A 31 16.34 27.16 29.64
CA SER A 31 14.99 26.68 29.98
C SER A 31 14.19 26.30 28.73
N THR A 32 14.22 27.14 27.70
CA THR A 32 13.56 26.85 26.41
C THR A 32 14.14 25.62 25.72
N ARG A 33 15.47 25.46 25.73
CA ARG A 33 16.13 24.26 25.19
C ARG A 33 15.70 22.99 25.94
N LEU A 34 15.69 23.02 27.27
CA LEU A 34 15.25 21.88 28.07
C LEU A 34 13.80 21.48 27.77
N GLN A 35 12.90 22.45 27.63
CA GLN A 35 11.50 22.19 27.26
C GLN A 35 11.38 21.53 25.88
N LEU A 36 12.15 22.00 24.89
CA LEU A 36 12.18 21.41 23.55
C LEU A 36 12.72 19.98 23.57
N ASP A 37 13.77 19.72 24.35
CA ASP A 37 14.36 18.39 24.46
C ASP A 37 13.40 17.41 25.15
N ILE A 38 12.67 17.84 26.18
CA ILE A 38 11.60 17.06 26.82
C ILE A 38 10.48 16.76 25.81
N TYR A 39 10.06 17.75 25.02
CA TYR A 39 9.00 17.59 24.02
C TYR A 39 9.40 16.60 22.92
N ARG A 40 10.61 16.73 22.36
CA ARG A 40 11.16 15.80 21.36
C ARG A 40 11.28 14.38 21.89
N THR A 41 11.76 14.23 23.12
CA THR A 41 11.85 12.93 23.79
C THR A 41 10.47 12.30 23.94
N ARG A 42 9.47 13.07 24.35
CA ARG A 42 8.08 12.61 24.46
C ARG A 42 7.51 12.17 23.12
N LEU A 43 7.73 12.95 22.05
CA LEU A 43 7.27 12.58 20.70
C LEU A 43 7.90 11.28 20.22
N THR A 44 9.22 11.13 20.42
CA THR A 44 9.95 9.90 20.04
C THR A 44 9.41 8.68 20.79
N ILE A 45 9.30 8.76 22.12
CA ILE A 45 8.73 7.69 22.94
C ILE A 45 7.29 7.36 22.51
N THR A 46 6.49 8.37 22.16
CA THR A 46 5.11 8.15 21.71
C THR A 46 5.07 7.47 20.35
N SER A 47 5.91 7.89 19.41
CA SER A 47 6.07 7.26 18.10
C SER A 47 6.48 5.79 18.24
N ASP A 48 7.46 5.49 19.09
CA ASP A 48 7.91 4.12 19.34
C ASP A 48 6.79 3.26 19.95
N LYS A 49 6.04 3.81 20.91
CA LYS A 49 4.86 3.14 21.48
C LYS A 49 3.81 2.83 20.41
N LEU A 50 3.51 3.78 19.52
CA LEU A 50 2.56 3.57 18.42
C LEU A 50 3.06 2.51 17.44
N HIS A 51 4.35 2.53 17.11
CA HIS A 51 4.95 1.52 16.23
C HIS A 51 4.86 0.11 16.84
N LEU A 52 5.29 -0.05 18.09
CA LEU A 52 5.22 -1.33 18.80
C LEU A 52 3.77 -1.81 18.98
N ALA A 53 2.83 -0.90 19.27
CA ALA A 53 1.42 -1.23 19.32
C ALA A 53 0.89 -1.75 17.97
N SER A 54 1.31 -1.14 16.86
CA SER A 54 0.90 -1.60 15.52
C SER A 54 1.39 -3.02 15.18
N GLN A 55 2.56 -3.42 15.70
CA GLN A 55 3.11 -4.77 15.49
C GLN A 55 2.24 -5.88 16.09
N ALA A 56 1.40 -5.58 17.09
CA ALA A 56 0.46 -6.55 17.64
C ALA A 56 -0.48 -7.10 16.56
N VAL A 57 -0.90 -6.27 15.61
CA VAL A 57 -1.71 -6.70 14.46
C VAL A 57 -0.91 -7.66 13.58
N THR A 58 0.36 -7.35 13.31
CA THR A 58 1.24 -8.20 12.49
C THR A 58 1.47 -9.56 13.13
N PHE A 59 1.79 -9.62 14.43
CA PHE A 59 1.99 -10.89 15.12
C PHE A 59 0.71 -11.73 15.19
N TRP A 60 -0.43 -11.09 15.43
CA TRP A 60 -1.73 -11.77 15.33
C TRP A 60 -1.98 -12.33 13.93
N ALA A 61 -1.68 -11.56 12.88
CA ALA A 61 -1.83 -12.01 11.50
C ALA A 61 -0.89 -13.18 11.20
N MET A 62 0.36 -13.15 11.67
CA MET A 62 1.32 -14.25 11.53
C MET A 62 0.84 -15.52 12.24
N ASP A 63 0.34 -15.42 13.48
CA ASP A 63 -0.27 -16.57 14.19
C ASP A 63 -1.44 -17.15 13.39
N LYS A 64 -2.33 -16.29 12.88
CA LYS A 64 -3.46 -16.73 12.04
C LYS A 64 -2.98 -17.44 10.78
N LEU A 65 -2.01 -16.88 10.06
CA LEU A 65 -1.51 -17.46 8.81
C LEU A 65 -0.65 -18.71 9.01
N SER A 66 -0.07 -18.91 10.21
CA SER A 66 0.70 -20.12 10.53
C SER A 66 -0.18 -21.39 10.60
N LYS A 67 -1.50 -21.22 10.78
CA LYS A 67 -2.47 -22.32 10.86
C LYS A 67 -2.89 -22.73 9.44
N LYS A 68 -2.67 -24.00 9.08
CA LYS A 68 -2.88 -24.55 7.71
C LYS A 68 -4.30 -24.38 7.14
N GLU A 69 -5.30 -24.14 7.99
CA GLU A 69 -6.72 -24.10 7.60
C GLU A 69 -7.29 -22.68 7.53
N THR A 70 -6.46 -21.64 7.60
CA THR A 70 -6.94 -20.27 7.64
C THR A 70 -7.49 -19.83 6.28
N ILE A 71 -8.81 -19.89 6.16
CA ILE A 71 -9.55 -19.24 5.09
C ILE A 71 -9.75 -17.78 5.47
N LEU A 72 -9.27 -16.88 4.62
CA LEU A 72 -9.42 -15.45 4.82
C LEU A 72 -10.81 -15.00 4.36
N LEU A 73 -11.82 -15.14 5.21
CA LEU A 73 -13.14 -14.56 5.01
C LEU A 73 -13.45 -13.59 6.16
N PRO A 74 -14.24 -12.52 5.91
CA PRO A 74 -14.91 -12.12 4.66
C PRO A 74 -14.00 -11.28 3.73
N ILE A 75 -14.51 -10.87 2.56
CA ILE A 75 -13.83 -9.99 1.57
C ILE A 75 -13.25 -8.72 2.22
N GLU A 76 -13.95 -8.19 3.23
CA GLU A 76 -13.59 -6.98 3.97
C GLU A 76 -12.36 -7.15 4.87
N GLY A 77 -11.80 -8.36 4.92
CA GLY A 77 -10.66 -8.74 5.73
C GLY A 77 -11.06 -9.19 7.13
N LEU A 78 -10.24 -10.07 7.69
CA LEU A 78 -10.39 -10.55 9.05
C LEU A 78 -10.05 -9.41 10.03
N LYS A 79 -10.95 -9.09 10.96
CA LYS A 79 -10.76 -8.00 11.92
C LYS A 79 -9.83 -8.43 13.06
N PHE A 80 -8.93 -7.54 13.45
CA PHE A 80 -8.12 -7.71 14.65
C PHE A 80 -9.04 -7.84 15.88
N PRO A 81 -8.85 -8.86 16.75
CA PRO A 81 -9.73 -9.12 17.88
C PRO A 81 -9.83 -7.94 18.85
N GLN A 82 -11.04 -7.66 19.34
CA GLN A 82 -11.27 -6.57 20.30
C GLN A 82 -10.60 -6.84 21.65
N GLU A 83 -10.47 -8.10 22.05
CA GLU A 83 -9.74 -8.54 23.25
C GLU A 83 -8.28 -8.06 23.24
N PHE A 84 -7.71 -7.92 22.05
CA PHE A 84 -6.33 -7.48 21.85
C PHE A 84 -6.20 -5.98 21.57
N ALA A 85 -7.32 -5.25 21.47
CA ALA A 85 -7.31 -3.84 21.10
C ALA A 85 -6.56 -2.95 22.11
N THR A 86 -6.52 -3.35 23.39
CA THR A 86 -5.90 -2.56 24.47
C THR A 86 -4.68 -3.25 25.09
N ILE A 87 -3.98 -4.14 24.35
CA ILE A 87 -2.74 -4.79 24.82
C ILE A 87 -1.69 -3.76 25.25
N TYR A 88 -1.62 -2.63 24.56
CA TYR A 88 -0.76 -1.51 24.93
C TYR A 88 -1.54 -0.50 25.78
N PRO A 89 -1.11 -0.23 27.04
CA PRO A 89 -1.81 0.71 27.91
C PRO A 89 -1.97 2.09 27.25
N GLN A 90 -3.15 2.70 27.41
CA GLN A 90 -3.49 4.03 26.88
C GLN A 90 -3.58 4.12 25.34
N LEU A 91 -3.47 3.00 24.62
CA LEU A 91 -3.61 2.93 23.17
C LEU A 91 -4.75 1.97 22.79
N VAL A 92 -5.42 2.26 21.68
CA VAL A 92 -6.40 1.38 21.06
C VAL A 92 -5.88 0.97 19.68
N THR A 93 -5.52 -0.30 19.56
CA THR A 93 -5.02 -0.90 18.33
C THR A 93 -6.17 -1.50 17.54
N LYS A 94 -6.24 -1.16 16.25
CA LYS A 94 -7.19 -1.74 15.30
C LYS A 94 -6.41 -2.22 14.08
N GLY A 95 -6.88 -3.29 13.46
CA GLY A 95 -6.23 -3.87 12.30
C GLY A 95 -7.17 -4.75 11.51
N ARG A 96 -6.78 -5.04 10.28
CA ARG A 96 -7.46 -6.01 9.42
C ARG A 96 -6.42 -6.77 8.60
N LEU A 97 -6.67 -8.06 8.40
CA LEU A 97 -5.91 -8.92 7.51
C LEU A 97 -6.68 -9.11 6.22
N TYR A 98 -6.10 -8.72 5.10
CA TYR A 98 -6.69 -8.82 3.77
C TYR A 98 -5.97 -9.87 2.95
N ASP A 99 -6.73 -10.57 2.11
CA ASP A 99 -6.16 -11.42 1.08
C ASP A 99 -5.79 -10.59 -0.16
N LEU A 100 -4.50 -10.54 -0.48
CA LEU A 100 -4.02 -9.83 -1.67
C LEU A 100 -4.25 -10.62 -2.96
N GLN A 101 -4.41 -11.95 -2.89
CA GLN A 101 -4.77 -12.78 -4.04
C GLN A 101 -6.25 -12.61 -4.45
N ALA A 102 -7.03 -11.85 -3.69
CA ALA A 102 -8.36 -11.39 -4.09
C ALA A 102 -8.33 -10.43 -5.29
N ARG A 103 -7.17 -9.84 -5.59
CA ARG A 103 -6.98 -8.83 -6.64
C ARG A 103 -6.24 -9.42 -7.84
N PHE A 104 -6.37 -8.77 -9.00
CA PHE A 104 -5.61 -9.14 -10.19
C PHE A 104 -4.13 -8.74 -10.01
N ASN A 105 -3.23 -9.72 -10.00
CA ASN A 105 -1.79 -9.44 -9.94
C ASN A 105 -1.27 -8.97 -11.31
N LEU A 106 -0.82 -7.73 -11.40
CA LEU A 106 -0.28 -7.13 -12.63
C LEU A 106 0.95 -7.89 -13.15
N ASN A 107 1.75 -8.47 -12.25
CA ASN A 107 2.92 -9.26 -12.63
C ASN A 107 2.53 -10.58 -13.34
N ASN A 108 1.27 -11.03 -13.26
CA ASN A 108 0.80 -12.18 -14.04
C ASN A 108 0.87 -11.95 -15.55
N LEU A 109 0.94 -10.68 -16.02
CA LEU A 109 1.06 -10.33 -17.43
C LEU A 109 2.40 -10.71 -18.06
N GLN A 110 3.36 -11.21 -17.26
CA GLN A 110 4.55 -11.87 -17.79
C GLN A 110 4.16 -13.08 -18.65
N ASP A 111 3.03 -13.74 -18.36
CA ASP A 111 2.43 -14.77 -19.19
C ASP A 111 1.30 -14.18 -20.05
N ALA A 112 1.43 -14.33 -21.37
CA ALA A 112 0.49 -13.79 -22.35
C ALA A 112 -0.96 -14.28 -22.15
N LYS A 113 -1.16 -15.44 -21.51
CA LYS A 113 -2.51 -15.97 -21.22
C LYS A 113 -3.36 -15.03 -20.33
N HIS A 114 -2.72 -14.21 -19.50
CA HIS A 114 -3.42 -13.30 -18.59
C HIS A 114 -3.78 -11.94 -19.23
N GLN A 115 -3.32 -11.66 -20.46
CA GLN A 115 -3.62 -10.41 -21.14
C GLN A 115 -5.12 -10.22 -21.38
N ALA A 116 -5.81 -11.28 -21.81
CA ALA A 116 -7.25 -11.25 -22.04
C ALA A 116 -8.03 -10.95 -20.74
N SER A 117 -7.65 -11.59 -19.63
CA SER A 117 -8.26 -11.34 -18.31
C SER A 117 -8.02 -9.92 -17.80
N PHE A 118 -6.81 -9.37 -17.97
CA PHE A 118 -6.53 -7.99 -17.60
C PHE A 118 -7.29 -7.00 -18.48
N TYR A 119 -7.29 -7.22 -19.80
CA TYR A 119 -8.06 -6.39 -20.73
C TYR A 119 -9.55 -6.38 -20.35
N ARG A 120 -10.11 -7.56 -20.01
CA ARG A 120 -11.48 -7.68 -19.52
C ARG A 120 -11.74 -6.87 -18.26
N LEU A 121 -10.79 -6.85 -17.31
CA LEU A 121 -10.90 -6.01 -16.11
C LEU A 121 -10.99 -4.52 -16.49
N LEU A 122 -10.18 -4.08 -17.45
CA LEU A 122 -10.23 -2.71 -17.98
C LEU A 122 -11.57 -2.41 -18.65
N GLU A 123 -12.15 -3.34 -19.41
CA GLU A 123 -13.48 -3.15 -20.02
C GLU A 123 -14.58 -2.93 -18.96
N ILE A 124 -14.55 -3.72 -17.89
CA ILE A 124 -15.55 -3.68 -16.82
C ILE A 124 -15.47 -2.36 -16.04
N LEU A 125 -14.25 -1.95 -15.68
CA LEU A 125 -14.00 -0.83 -14.78
C LEU A 125 -13.85 0.51 -15.51
N LEU A 126 -13.28 0.52 -16.72
CA LEU A 126 -12.98 1.72 -17.50
C LEU A 126 -13.92 1.87 -18.70
N LYS A 127 -15.23 1.91 -18.44
CA LYS A 127 -16.28 1.98 -19.48
C LYS A 127 -16.17 3.19 -20.41
N LYS A 128 -15.61 4.30 -19.91
CA LYS A 128 -15.43 5.56 -20.67
C LYS A 128 -14.12 5.64 -21.43
N THR A 129 -13.18 4.72 -21.18
CA THR A 129 -11.88 4.68 -21.85
C THR A 129 -12.01 3.97 -23.18
N SER A 130 -11.38 4.50 -24.22
CA SER A 130 -11.43 3.90 -25.56
C SER A 130 -10.74 2.53 -25.61
N ASP A 131 -11.12 1.70 -26.58
CA ASP A 131 -10.47 0.40 -26.82
C ASP A 131 -8.94 0.55 -27.03
N ALA A 132 -8.53 1.52 -27.85
CA ALA A 132 -7.12 1.80 -28.12
C ALA A 132 -6.34 2.17 -26.85
N GLN A 133 -6.93 2.97 -25.96
CA GLN A 133 -6.32 3.31 -24.67
C GLN A 133 -6.22 2.09 -23.76
N ARG A 134 -7.27 1.25 -23.66
CA ARG A 134 -7.22 0.01 -22.87
C ARG A 134 -6.13 -0.94 -23.37
N LYS A 135 -6.05 -1.16 -24.68
CA LYS A 135 -4.97 -1.96 -25.30
C LYS A 135 -3.59 -1.39 -25.02
N THR A 136 -3.46 -0.06 -25.01
CA THR A 136 -2.21 0.62 -24.68
C THR A 136 -1.81 0.40 -23.23
N ILE A 137 -2.75 0.44 -22.27
CA ILE A 137 -2.47 0.14 -20.86
C ILE A 137 -1.99 -1.30 -20.70
N VAL A 138 -2.63 -2.28 -21.35
CA VAL A 138 -2.19 -3.70 -21.30
C VAL A 138 -0.75 -3.83 -21.80
N ARG A 139 -0.45 -3.26 -22.97
CA ARG A 139 0.89 -3.32 -23.58
C ARG A 139 1.95 -2.59 -22.76
N ALA A 140 1.63 -1.39 -22.25
CA ALA A 140 2.52 -0.63 -21.37
C ALA A 140 2.81 -1.39 -20.07
N THR A 141 1.80 -2.07 -19.51
CA THR A 141 2.00 -2.90 -18.31
C THR A 141 2.90 -4.09 -18.60
N GLN A 142 2.67 -4.79 -19.71
CA GLN A 142 3.50 -5.92 -20.10
C GLN A 142 4.95 -5.48 -20.38
N ASN A 143 5.13 -4.39 -21.13
CA ASN A 143 6.46 -3.84 -21.42
C ASN A 143 7.21 -3.45 -20.13
N TRP A 144 6.52 -2.80 -19.18
CA TRP A 144 7.11 -2.37 -17.91
C TRP A 144 7.71 -3.54 -17.11
N ILE A 145 7.06 -4.70 -17.12
CA ILE A 145 7.48 -5.87 -16.32
C ILE A 145 8.33 -6.88 -17.09
N THR A 146 8.39 -6.77 -18.42
CA THR A 146 9.15 -7.72 -19.24
C THR A 146 10.64 -7.37 -19.20
N PRO A 147 11.52 -8.33 -18.88
CA PRO A 147 12.96 -8.09 -18.89
C PRO A 147 13.44 -7.55 -20.24
N TYR A 148 14.27 -6.51 -20.19
CA TYR A 148 14.88 -5.93 -21.38
C TYR A 148 15.77 -6.97 -22.06
N ARG A 149 15.61 -7.16 -23.38
CA ARG A 149 16.54 -7.95 -24.17
C ARG A 149 17.20 -7.05 -25.22
N PRO A 150 18.54 -6.98 -25.28
CA PRO A 150 19.26 -6.13 -26.23
C PRO A 150 18.96 -6.39 -27.71
N ASP A 151 18.47 -7.59 -28.04
CA ASP A 151 18.10 -8.02 -29.39
C ASP A 151 16.68 -7.59 -29.82
N SER A 152 15.86 -7.09 -28.89
CA SER A 152 14.43 -6.75 -29.14
C SER A 152 14.20 -5.50 -29.99
N GLY A 153 15.25 -4.74 -30.31
CA GLY A 153 15.13 -3.42 -30.93
C GLY A 153 14.81 -2.31 -29.92
N HIS A 154 14.01 -1.32 -30.34
CA HIS A 154 13.62 -0.18 -29.50
C HIS A 154 12.52 -0.55 -28.51
N ASP A 155 12.63 -0.08 -27.27
CA ASP A 155 11.55 -0.17 -26.30
C ASP A 155 10.36 0.71 -26.72
N GLU A 156 9.17 0.12 -26.81
CA GLU A 156 7.98 0.79 -27.35
C GLU A 156 7.62 2.09 -26.60
N PHE A 157 7.86 2.14 -25.28
CA PHE A 157 7.38 3.22 -24.42
C PHE A 157 8.51 4.09 -23.83
N GLN A 158 9.78 3.74 -24.05
CA GLN A 158 10.93 4.49 -23.50
C GLN A 158 10.91 5.97 -23.89
N ALA A 159 10.57 6.30 -25.15
CA ALA A 159 10.47 7.68 -25.59
C ALA A 159 9.43 8.49 -24.79
N PHE A 160 8.30 7.87 -24.41
CA PHE A 160 7.29 8.49 -23.57
C PHE A 160 7.83 8.76 -22.15
N TYR A 161 8.52 7.80 -21.54
CA TYR A 161 9.03 7.93 -20.17
C TYR A 161 10.16 8.98 -20.04
N LEU A 162 10.99 9.11 -21.07
CA LEU A 162 12.04 10.15 -21.14
C LEU A 162 11.49 11.57 -21.33
N GLN A 163 10.22 11.72 -21.75
CA GLN A 163 9.55 13.01 -21.87
C GLN A 163 8.83 13.44 -20.58
N GLN A 164 8.81 12.59 -19.55
CA GLN A 164 8.18 12.92 -18.27
C GLN A 164 9.02 13.92 -17.46
N ASN A 165 8.43 14.50 -16.41
CA ASN A 165 9.11 15.41 -15.50
C ASN A 165 8.95 14.92 -14.03
N PRO A 166 10.02 14.42 -13.40
CA PRO A 166 11.34 14.15 -13.97
C PRO A 166 11.29 13.00 -15.00
N PRO A 167 12.24 12.94 -15.95
CA PRO A 167 12.33 11.83 -16.89
C PRO A 167 12.77 10.55 -16.18
N TYR A 168 12.27 9.40 -16.64
CA TYR A 168 12.65 8.09 -16.11
C TYR A 168 12.65 7.03 -17.23
N LEU A 169 13.09 5.82 -16.88
CA LEU A 169 13.14 4.67 -17.78
C LEU A 169 12.08 3.63 -17.39
N PRO A 170 11.64 2.79 -18.35
CA PRO A 170 10.84 1.61 -18.02
C PRO A 170 11.61 0.70 -17.06
N SER A 171 10.89 0.07 -16.12
CA SER A 171 11.49 -0.77 -15.08
C SER A 171 12.17 -2.03 -15.63
N HIS A 172 11.52 -2.70 -16.60
CA HIS A 172 11.92 -4.00 -17.12
C HIS A 172 12.11 -5.08 -16.04
N GLN A 173 11.34 -4.96 -14.96
CA GLN A 173 11.32 -5.86 -13.82
C GLN A 173 9.90 -5.97 -13.29
N LEU A 174 9.60 -7.09 -12.63
CA LEU A 174 8.33 -7.25 -11.94
C LEU A 174 8.11 -6.08 -10.96
N MET A 175 6.88 -5.56 -10.93
CA MET A 175 6.51 -4.48 -10.02
C MET A 175 6.68 -4.97 -8.57
N LYS A 176 7.32 -4.16 -7.74
CA LYS A 176 7.45 -4.39 -6.29
C LYS A 176 6.30 -3.73 -5.53
N SER A 177 5.72 -2.69 -6.11
CA SER A 177 4.55 -1.99 -5.56
C SER A 177 3.54 -1.74 -6.66
N VAL A 178 2.26 -1.91 -6.33
CA VAL A 178 1.15 -1.54 -7.23
C VAL A 178 1.16 -0.04 -7.59
N SER A 179 1.80 0.80 -6.78
CA SER A 179 1.95 2.23 -7.07
C SER A 179 2.74 2.51 -8.35
N GLU A 180 3.62 1.60 -8.76
CA GLU A 180 4.35 1.70 -10.03
C GLU A 180 3.39 1.77 -11.23
N PHE A 181 2.21 1.14 -11.13
CA PHE A 181 1.17 1.19 -12.17
C PHE A 181 0.81 2.63 -12.57
N ARG A 182 0.93 3.60 -11.65
CA ARG A 182 0.65 5.02 -11.92
C ARG A 182 1.64 5.67 -12.90
N LEU A 183 2.84 5.10 -13.07
CA LEU A 183 3.87 5.59 -13.97
C LEU A 183 3.60 5.19 -15.43
N LEU A 184 2.75 4.20 -15.66
CA LEU A 184 2.60 3.62 -16.99
C LEU A 184 1.93 4.57 -17.97
N HIS A 185 2.34 4.46 -19.23
CA HIS A 185 1.68 5.16 -20.32
C HIS A 185 0.19 4.80 -20.38
N GLY A 186 -0.66 5.83 -20.43
CA GLY A 186 -2.12 5.67 -20.44
C GLY A 186 -2.77 5.48 -19.07
N VAL A 187 -2.01 5.50 -17.96
CA VAL A 187 -2.55 5.42 -16.59
C VAL A 187 -2.53 6.79 -15.93
N ASP A 188 -3.63 7.53 -16.09
CA ASP A 188 -3.83 8.79 -15.38
C ASP A 188 -4.30 8.57 -13.92
N SER A 189 -4.52 9.68 -13.20
CA SER A 189 -4.97 9.63 -11.80
C SER A 189 -6.35 8.95 -11.65
N GLN A 190 -7.26 9.17 -12.58
CA GLN A 190 -8.62 8.64 -12.51
C GLN A 190 -8.62 7.13 -12.77
N ILE A 191 -7.88 6.69 -13.78
CA ILE A 191 -7.67 5.28 -14.11
C ILE A 191 -7.01 4.56 -12.94
N TYR A 192 -5.94 5.14 -12.38
CA TYR A 192 -5.25 4.56 -11.23
C TYR A 192 -6.18 4.42 -10.01
N GLN A 193 -6.92 5.47 -9.65
CA GLN A 193 -7.86 5.40 -8.52
C GLN A 193 -8.96 4.36 -8.76
N THR A 194 -9.46 4.25 -9.99
CA THR A 194 -10.50 3.27 -10.36
C THR A 194 -9.99 1.83 -10.27
N LEU A 195 -8.74 1.57 -10.68
CA LEU A 195 -8.17 0.22 -10.71
C LEU A 195 -7.51 -0.20 -9.40
N SER A 196 -6.95 0.72 -8.63
CA SER A 196 -6.17 0.43 -7.42
C SER A 196 -6.83 -0.52 -6.40
N PRO A 197 -8.18 -0.57 -6.24
CA PRO A 197 -8.81 -1.55 -5.35
C PRO A 197 -8.81 -2.98 -5.91
N TYR A 198 -8.62 -3.16 -7.22
CA TYR A 198 -8.81 -4.41 -7.95
C TYR A 198 -7.52 -5.02 -8.49
N VAL A 199 -6.41 -4.28 -8.43
CA VAL A 199 -5.09 -4.75 -8.89
C VAL A 199 -4.08 -4.77 -7.74
N ILE A 200 -3.04 -5.58 -7.90
CA ILE A 200 -1.92 -5.71 -6.96
C ILE A 200 -0.64 -6.04 -7.72
N ALA A 201 0.52 -5.89 -7.07
CA ALA A 201 1.81 -6.37 -7.56
C ALA A 201 2.37 -7.38 -6.55
N LEU A 202 2.24 -8.68 -6.85
CA LEU A 202 2.82 -9.77 -6.05
C LEU A 202 4.07 -10.31 -6.76
N PRO A 203 5.10 -10.78 -6.03
CA PRO A 203 6.40 -11.10 -6.60
C PRO A 203 6.41 -12.28 -7.57
N GLU A 204 5.38 -13.12 -7.55
CA GLU A 204 5.25 -14.32 -8.38
C GLU A 204 3.91 -14.32 -9.12
N THR A 205 3.77 -15.19 -10.12
CA THR A 205 2.45 -15.41 -10.74
C THR A 205 1.53 -16.09 -9.73
N THR A 206 0.39 -15.46 -9.45
CA THR A 206 -0.56 -15.94 -8.44
C THR A 206 -1.94 -16.17 -9.04
N PRO A 207 -2.63 -17.27 -8.69
CA PRO A 207 -4.05 -17.41 -9.03
C PRO A 207 -4.89 -16.37 -8.27
N ILE A 208 -6.06 -16.06 -8.81
CA ILE A 208 -7.08 -15.26 -8.13
C ILE A 208 -7.79 -16.14 -7.11
N ASN A 209 -7.83 -15.71 -5.84
CA ASN A 209 -8.60 -16.40 -4.81
C ASN A 209 -10.09 -16.10 -4.95
N ILE A 210 -10.84 -17.10 -5.40
CA ILE A 210 -12.29 -16.99 -5.64
C ILE A 210 -13.12 -16.74 -4.37
N ASN A 211 -12.60 -17.14 -3.20
CA ASN A 211 -13.30 -16.97 -1.93
C ASN A 211 -13.35 -15.49 -1.50
N THR A 212 -12.38 -14.70 -1.92
CA THR A 212 -12.19 -13.31 -1.47
C THR A 212 -12.27 -12.29 -2.59
N ALA A 213 -12.09 -12.70 -3.84
CA ALA A 213 -12.12 -11.78 -4.97
C ALA A 213 -13.46 -11.06 -5.12
N PRO A 214 -13.45 -9.75 -5.41
CA PRO A 214 -14.66 -8.98 -5.66
C PRO A 214 -15.20 -9.28 -7.06
N LEU A 215 -16.47 -8.92 -7.28
CA LEU A 215 -17.20 -9.19 -8.53
C LEU A 215 -16.44 -8.78 -9.80
N PRO A 216 -15.85 -7.57 -9.93
CA PRO A 216 -15.13 -7.19 -11.15
C PRO A 216 -13.93 -8.08 -11.47
N VAL A 217 -13.23 -8.58 -10.44
CA VAL A 217 -12.07 -9.46 -10.60
C VAL A 217 -12.53 -10.88 -10.94
N LEU A 218 -13.59 -11.39 -10.30
CA LEU A 218 -14.19 -12.69 -10.63
C LEU A 218 -14.69 -12.76 -12.09
N MET A 219 -15.20 -11.65 -12.63
CA MET A 219 -15.63 -11.56 -14.03
C MET A 219 -14.47 -11.73 -15.05
N THR A 220 -13.22 -11.67 -14.61
CA THR A 220 -12.02 -11.88 -15.45
C THR A 220 -11.62 -13.35 -15.58
N LEU A 221 -12.23 -14.24 -14.77
CA LEU A 221 -11.92 -15.66 -14.77
C LEU A 221 -12.40 -16.34 -16.06
N GLY A 222 -11.63 -17.34 -16.51
CA GLY A 222 -11.89 -18.04 -17.78
C GLY A 222 -11.87 -17.09 -18.98
N ASN A 223 -12.68 -17.39 -20.00
CA ASN A 223 -12.84 -16.52 -21.18
C ASN A 223 -13.79 -15.33 -20.89
N GLY A 224 -13.90 -14.91 -19.63
CA GLY A 224 -14.80 -13.87 -19.15
C GLY A 224 -16.14 -14.43 -18.70
N LEU A 225 -16.45 -14.27 -17.41
CA LEU A 225 -17.75 -14.62 -16.85
C LEU A 225 -18.72 -13.45 -16.96
N ASN A 226 -20.00 -13.76 -17.15
CA ASN A 226 -21.05 -12.77 -17.03
C ASN A 226 -21.43 -12.53 -15.56
N GLN A 227 -22.16 -11.44 -15.30
CA GLN A 227 -22.50 -11.06 -13.93
C GLN A 227 -23.39 -12.09 -13.21
N SER A 228 -24.30 -12.76 -13.92
CA SER A 228 -25.17 -13.80 -13.34
C SER A 228 -24.34 -14.99 -12.85
N GLN A 229 -23.41 -15.46 -13.69
CA GLN A 229 -22.49 -16.54 -13.35
C GLN A 229 -21.65 -16.17 -12.12
N VAL A 230 -21.09 -14.96 -12.08
CA VAL A 230 -20.30 -14.52 -10.91
C VAL A 230 -21.16 -14.42 -9.66
N ASN A 231 -22.42 -13.98 -9.76
CA ASN A 231 -23.33 -13.95 -8.62
C ASN A 231 -23.61 -15.37 -8.09
N GLU A 232 -23.72 -16.38 -8.95
CA GLU A 232 -23.83 -17.78 -8.52
C GLU A 232 -22.57 -18.23 -7.74
N ILE A 233 -21.37 -17.80 -8.16
CA ILE A 233 -20.12 -18.07 -7.41
C ILE A 233 -20.17 -17.41 -6.03
N ILE A 234 -20.59 -16.14 -5.99
CA ILE A 234 -20.66 -15.36 -4.75
C ILE A 234 -21.70 -15.96 -3.79
N GLN A 235 -22.82 -16.46 -4.30
CA GLN A 235 -23.81 -17.18 -3.51
C GLN A 235 -23.27 -18.53 -3.03
N ALA A 236 -22.63 -19.30 -3.92
CA ALA A 236 -22.08 -20.62 -3.61
C ALA A 236 -20.96 -20.57 -2.56
N ARG A 237 -20.11 -19.53 -2.55
CA ARG A 237 -19.07 -19.38 -1.53
C ARG A 237 -19.62 -19.04 -0.13
N GLY A 238 -20.79 -18.41 -0.02
CA GLY A 238 -21.39 -18.02 1.26
C GLY A 238 -20.42 -17.27 2.19
N GLU A 239 -20.58 -17.48 3.50
CA GLU A 239 -19.68 -16.92 4.54
C GLU A 239 -18.53 -17.86 4.92
N GLU A 240 -18.64 -19.15 4.57
CA GLU A 240 -17.68 -20.19 4.95
C GLU A 240 -16.61 -20.44 3.88
N GLY A 241 -16.87 -20.04 2.63
CA GLY A 241 -15.98 -20.22 1.49
C GLY A 241 -16.22 -21.52 0.74
N MET A 242 -15.64 -21.63 -0.45
CA MET A 242 -15.62 -22.88 -1.21
C MET A 242 -14.38 -23.70 -0.82
N PHE A 243 -14.61 -24.89 -0.27
CA PHE A 243 -13.57 -25.77 0.28
C PHE A 243 -13.05 -26.81 -0.71
N ASN A 244 -13.74 -27.05 -1.82
CA ASN A 244 -13.36 -28.10 -2.78
C ASN A 244 -13.76 -27.74 -4.23
N ALA A 245 -12.97 -28.22 -5.20
CA ALA A 245 -13.33 -28.21 -6.61
C ALA A 245 -14.70 -28.86 -6.87
N ASN A 246 -15.08 -29.82 -6.02
CA ASN A 246 -16.33 -30.55 -6.14
C ASN A 246 -17.57 -29.73 -5.78
N THR A 247 -17.43 -28.69 -4.95
CA THR A 247 -18.49 -27.74 -4.58
C THR A 247 -18.59 -26.56 -5.55
N LEU A 248 -17.68 -26.46 -6.53
CA LEU A 248 -17.81 -25.51 -7.62
C LEU A 248 -19.06 -25.85 -8.44
N PRO A 249 -19.91 -24.86 -8.78
CA PRO A 249 -20.96 -25.04 -9.78
C PRO A 249 -20.43 -25.79 -11.01
N LEU A 250 -21.23 -26.67 -11.60
CA LEU A 250 -20.85 -27.45 -12.80
C LEU A 250 -20.28 -26.56 -13.92
N LEU A 251 -20.75 -25.30 -13.98
CA LEU A 251 -20.28 -24.26 -14.89
C LEU A 251 -18.81 -23.85 -14.69
N LEU A 252 -18.19 -24.06 -13.52
CA LEU A 252 -16.79 -23.71 -13.27
C LEU A 252 -15.82 -24.89 -13.42
N LYS A 253 -16.28 -26.13 -13.25
CA LYS A 253 -15.44 -27.34 -13.42
C LYS A 253 -14.84 -27.46 -14.82
N ASN A 254 -15.53 -26.91 -15.83
CA ASN A 254 -15.05 -26.90 -17.21
C ASN A 254 -13.98 -25.82 -17.48
N TRP A 255 -13.76 -24.87 -16.56
CA TRP A 255 -12.99 -23.64 -16.83
C TRP A 255 -11.88 -23.37 -15.81
N ILE A 256 -11.98 -23.96 -14.61
CA ILE A 256 -10.99 -23.82 -13.54
C ILE A 256 -10.29 -25.17 -13.37
N SER A 257 -9.23 -25.40 -14.15
CA SER A 257 -8.22 -26.38 -13.74
C SER A 257 -7.51 -25.81 -12.53
N LEU A 258 -7.97 -26.18 -11.34
CA LEU A 258 -7.27 -25.87 -10.09
C LEU A 258 -5.97 -26.67 -10.05
N PRO A 259 -4.83 -26.09 -9.62
CA PRO A 259 -3.62 -26.86 -9.38
C PRO A 259 -3.94 -27.93 -8.33
N ASN A 260 -3.64 -29.19 -8.66
CA ASN A 260 -3.77 -30.32 -7.75
C ASN A 260 -2.98 -30.04 -6.45
N LYS A 261 -3.54 -30.56 -5.35
CA LYS A 261 -2.98 -30.55 -3.98
C LYS A 261 -1.47 -30.74 -3.92
#